data_AF-A0A1I1U6R0-F1
#
_entry.id   AF-A0A1I1U6R0-F1
#
_cell.length_a   1.000
_cell.length_b   1.000
_cell.length_c   1.000
_cell.angle_alpha   90.00
_cell.angle_beta   90.00
_cell.angle_gamma   90.00
#
_symmetry.space_group_name_H-M   'P 1'
#
loop_
_entity.id
_entity.type
_entity.pdbx_description
1 polymer ?
#
loop_
_entity_poly.entity_id
_entity_poly.type
_entity_poly.pdbx_seq_one_letter_code
_entity_poly.pdbx_strand_id
1 'polypeptide(L)'
;MKKSILATVIAGTIFNMAYAIEPAGINMENGVTVTPIINMGTKIDDNIFSKATDEKSSAIVTIAPSVNFLLNDGINQHSLDVGITSGTYLSSSDDNFLDGFLSFNSHLEPSSQSRFDFALDANWVTEPRGTGITEGLGDNVTEPLTYADQTFAAGYEYGALSTPARIAFEVKYYNKGYTNFSDTTQYRDFDSVKLGSTFYYNTHAATDVFVEVNQDAIEYDNTKANEVTRNSDDYRALAGIKWEATALTSGTAKLGYQKKDFESASRANFSGLSWEAGVIWQPLSYTIIAFDTSRAARDPNVEGDYINESQYSLNWTHNWNEKISSTLGTSFTDEDYSGVSRTDETTTYSASVNYSLTRWIDMSAFIDVTDKDSTRDGILFDKNVIGMNFTVSM
;
A
#
# COMPACT_ATOMS: atom_id res chain seq x y z
N MET A 1 5.23 13.18 29.00
CA MET A 1 4.05 13.66 28.24
C MET A 1 3.74 12.62 27.19
N LYS A 2 2.64 11.88 27.37
CA LYS A 2 2.26 10.76 26.51
C LYS A 2 1.72 11.34 25.20
N LYS A 3 2.44 11.16 24.08
CA LYS A 3 1.90 11.40 22.75
C LYS A 3 0.85 10.30 22.51
N SER A 4 -0.43 10.68 22.56
CA SER A 4 -1.55 9.84 22.17
C SER A 4 -1.59 9.86 20.65
N ILE A 5 -0.95 8.89 20.00
CA ILE A 5 -1.08 8.69 18.55
C ILE A 5 -2.38 7.93 18.36
N LEU A 6 -3.46 8.66 18.10
CA LEU A 6 -4.74 8.06 17.75
C LEU A 6 -4.71 7.73 16.26
N ALA A 7 -4.35 6.49 15.92
CA ALA A 7 -4.45 6.00 14.55
C ALA A 7 -5.92 5.64 14.27
N THR A 8 -6.68 6.58 13.70
CA THR A 8 -7.89 6.24 12.94
C THR A 8 -7.42 5.49 11.70
N VAL A 9 -7.85 4.23 11.58
CA VAL A 9 -7.55 3.39 10.41
C VAL A 9 -8.43 3.91 9.27
N ILE A 10 -7.95 4.91 8.55
CA ILE A 10 -8.07 4.88 7.09
C ILE A 10 -6.98 3.91 6.68
N ALA A 11 -7.34 2.84 5.98
CA ALA A 11 -6.39 1.89 5.43
C ALA A 11 -5.56 2.57 4.31
N GLY A 12 -4.67 3.47 4.70
CA GLY A 12 -3.40 3.72 4.07
C GLY A 12 -2.39 3.09 5.01
N THR A 13 -1.73 2.02 4.58
CA THR A 13 -0.53 1.51 5.23
C THR A 13 0.53 2.60 5.14
N ILE A 14 0.47 3.58 6.04
CA ILE A 14 1.63 4.39 6.39
C ILE A 14 2.51 3.42 7.17
N PHE A 15 3.33 2.66 6.45
CA PHE A 15 4.56 2.18 7.04
C PHE A 15 5.27 3.42 7.56
N ASN A 16 5.13 3.68 8.85
CA ASN A 16 6.16 4.38 9.58
C ASN A 16 7.35 3.43 9.51
N MET A 17 8.08 3.44 8.39
CA MET A 17 9.49 3.17 8.46
C MET A 17 9.97 4.19 9.48
N ALA A 18 10.37 3.69 10.65
CA ALA A 18 11.17 4.46 11.56
C ALA A 18 12.46 4.79 10.78
N TYR A 19 12.41 5.85 9.97
CA TYR A 19 13.60 6.51 9.51
C TYR A 19 14.36 6.90 10.77
N ALA A 20 15.64 6.58 10.81
CA ALA A 20 16.49 6.96 11.93
C ALA A 20 16.76 8.48 11.93
N ILE A 21 16.35 9.19 10.87
CA ILE A 21 16.21 10.64 10.84
C ILE A 21 14.93 11.07 11.61
N GLU A 22 15.10 11.93 12.62
CA GLU A 22 14.08 12.96 12.93
C GLU A 22 14.33 14.13 11.97
N PRO A 23 13.51 14.32 10.93
CA PRO A 23 13.72 15.40 9.97
C PRO A 23 13.69 16.74 10.70
N ALA A 24 14.70 17.59 10.54
CA ALA A 24 14.72 18.91 11.17
C ALA A 24 14.00 19.91 10.26
N GLY A 25 12.69 19.68 10.09
CA GLY A 25 11.83 20.53 9.27
C GLY A 25 11.96 22.01 9.64
N ILE A 26 11.90 22.86 8.62
CA ILE A 26 12.00 24.31 8.75
C ILE A 26 10.66 24.83 9.26
N ASN A 27 10.62 25.28 10.51
CA ASN A 27 9.44 25.90 11.08
C ASN A 27 9.29 27.33 10.55
N MET A 28 8.23 27.57 9.80
CA MET A 28 7.87 28.88 9.27
C MET A 28 7.14 29.70 10.34
N GLU A 29 7.16 31.04 10.21
CA GLU A 29 6.49 31.94 11.17
C GLU A 29 4.97 31.72 11.27
N ASN A 30 4.36 31.15 10.22
CA ASN A 30 2.93 30.83 10.17
C ASN A 30 2.57 29.48 10.83
N GLY A 31 3.53 28.79 11.46
CA GLY A 31 3.32 27.51 12.15
C GLY A 31 3.42 26.26 11.26
N VAL A 32 3.70 26.42 9.96
CA VAL A 32 3.93 25.30 9.05
C VAL A 32 5.39 24.82 9.18
N THR A 33 5.58 23.53 9.40
CA THR A 33 6.88 22.85 9.29
C THR A 33 7.06 22.38 7.86
N VAL A 34 8.15 22.79 7.20
CA VAL A 34 8.49 22.37 5.83
C VAL A 34 9.68 21.43 5.85
N THR A 35 9.50 20.22 5.36
CA THR A 35 10.51 19.16 5.41
C THR A 35 10.85 18.72 3.99
N PRO A 36 11.93 19.25 3.38
CA PRO A 36 12.43 18.76 2.10
C PRO A 36 13.22 17.46 2.28
N ILE A 37 12.94 16.49 1.44
CA ILE A 37 13.59 15.17 1.44
C ILE A 37 14.06 14.85 0.03
N ILE A 38 15.27 14.31 -0.11
CA ILE A 38 15.77 13.75 -1.37
C ILE A 38 16.16 12.31 -1.09
N ASN A 39 15.48 11.38 -1.75
CA ASN A 39 15.90 9.98 -1.81
C ASN A 39 16.70 9.76 -3.09
N MET A 40 17.83 9.07 -2.98
CA MET A 40 18.64 8.63 -4.12
C MET A 40 18.89 7.14 -3.99
N GLY A 41 18.74 6.40 -5.07
CA GLY A 41 18.91 4.95 -5.05
C GLY A 41 19.75 4.46 -6.22
N THR A 42 20.50 3.40 -5.99
CA THR A 42 21.09 2.57 -7.06
C THR A 42 20.77 1.12 -6.75
N LYS A 43 20.21 0.41 -7.73
CA LYS A 43 19.91 -1.02 -7.60
C LYS A 43 20.27 -1.76 -8.86
N ILE A 44 20.51 -3.05 -8.73
CA ILE A 44 20.62 -4.00 -9.85
C ILE A 44 19.42 -4.93 -9.71
N ASP A 45 18.59 -4.99 -10.75
CA ASP A 45 17.53 -5.97 -10.93
C ASP A 45 18.00 -6.92 -12.03
N ASP A 46 18.07 -8.22 -11.75
CA ASP A 46 18.52 -9.23 -12.70
C ASP A 46 17.45 -9.63 -13.73
N ASN A 47 16.19 -9.29 -13.48
CA ASN A 47 15.05 -9.70 -14.30
C ASN A 47 14.00 -8.58 -14.42
N ILE A 48 14.33 -7.47 -15.09
CA ILE A 48 13.47 -6.27 -15.13
C ILE A 48 12.10 -6.48 -15.78
N PHE A 49 11.87 -7.60 -16.47
CA PHE A 49 10.61 -7.97 -17.10
C PHE A 49 9.88 -9.15 -16.42
N SER A 50 10.39 -9.65 -15.30
CA SER A 50 9.74 -10.71 -14.51
C SER A 50 9.41 -11.95 -15.35
N LYS A 51 10.42 -12.50 -16.02
CA LYS A 51 10.29 -13.62 -16.97
C LYS A 51 10.97 -14.90 -16.46
N ALA A 52 10.44 -16.05 -16.90
CA ALA A 52 11.02 -17.36 -16.63
C ALA A 52 12.38 -17.62 -17.33
N THR A 53 12.54 -17.06 -18.53
CA THR A 53 13.72 -17.28 -19.39
C THR A 53 14.07 -16.02 -20.15
N ASP A 54 15.32 -15.97 -20.63
CA ASP A 54 15.87 -14.83 -21.36
C ASP A 54 15.74 -13.53 -20.54
N GLU A 55 16.11 -13.63 -19.26
CA GLU A 55 16.05 -12.54 -18.29
C GLU A 55 16.91 -11.35 -18.73
N LYS A 56 16.39 -10.15 -18.49
CA LYS A 56 17.09 -8.91 -18.76
C LYS A 56 17.47 -8.24 -17.45
N SER A 57 18.76 -8.10 -17.20
CA SER A 57 19.27 -7.34 -16.07
C SER A 57 19.46 -5.86 -16.42
N SER A 58 19.22 -4.98 -15.45
CA SER A 58 19.64 -3.58 -15.52
C SER A 58 20.03 -3.05 -14.15
N ALA A 59 21.09 -2.24 -14.13
CA ALA A 59 21.29 -1.28 -13.06
C ALA A 59 20.29 -0.12 -13.24
N ILE A 60 19.73 0.36 -12.14
CA ILE A 60 18.69 1.39 -12.11
C ILE A 60 19.12 2.44 -11.09
N VAL A 61 19.21 3.69 -11.53
CA VAL A 61 19.50 4.85 -10.68
C VAL A 61 18.22 5.65 -10.49
N THR A 62 17.90 6.01 -9.25
CA THR A 62 16.70 6.77 -8.91
C THR A 62 17.04 8.04 -8.14
N ILE A 63 16.30 9.11 -8.40
CA ILE A 63 16.33 10.35 -7.64
C ILE A 63 14.89 10.78 -7.40
N ALA A 64 14.51 10.92 -6.14
CA ALA A 64 13.16 11.23 -5.71
C ALA A 64 13.14 12.39 -4.69
N PRO A 65 13.14 13.65 -5.15
CA PRO A 65 12.90 14.79 -4.28
C PRO A 65 11.41 14.87 -3.91
N SER A 66 11.16 15.22 -2.66
CA SER A 66 9.83 15.48 -2.12
C SER A 66 9.88 16.58 -1.07
N VAL A 67 8.73 17.20 -0.82
CA VAL A 67 8.57 18.20 0.23
C VAL A 67 7.27 17.89 0.98
N ASN A 68 7.39 17.77 2.29
CA ASN A 68 6.26 17.71 3.20
C ASN A 68 6.01 19.09 3.82
N PHE A 69 4.76 19.52 3.84
CA PHE A 69 4.28 20.70 4.54
C PHE A 69 3.32 20.25 5.63
N LEU A 70 3.72 20.43 6.89
CA LEU A 70 2.97 19.97 8.05
C LEU A 70 2.52 21.17 8.90
N LEU A 71 1.22 21.29 9.10
CA LEU A 71 0.64 22.14 10.13
C LEU A 71 0.07 21.24 11.22
N ASN A 72 0.58 21.38 12.45
CA ASN A 72 0.19 20.52 13.57
C ASN A 72 0.04 21.35 14.84
N ASP A 73 -1.17 21.39 15.41
CA ASP A 73 -1.46 22.09 16.67
C ASP A 73 -1.51 21.14 17.90
N GLY A 74 -1.24 19.84 17.67
CA GLY A 74 -1.25 18.77 18.65
C GLY A 74 -2.54 17.95 18.66
N ILE A 75 -3.68 18.53 18.28
CA ILE A 75 -4.97 17.85 18.16
C ILE A 75 -5.32 17.70 16.67
N ASN A 76 -5.20 18.78 15.91
CA ASN A 76 -5.44 18.82 14.48
C ASN A 76 -4.12 18.76 13.72
N GLN A 77 -4.14 18.05 12.60
CA GLN A 77 -2.98 17.89 11.73
C GLN A 77 -3.39 18.06 10.28
N HIS A 78 -2.61 18.81 9.53
CA HIS A 78 -2.76 18.97 8.08
C HIS A 78 -1.40 18.74 7.43
N SER A 79 -1.34 17.80 6.49
CA SER A 79 -0.14 17.47 5.73
C SER A 79 -0.40 17.66 4.25
N LEU A 80 0.53 18.31 3.55
CA LEU A 80 0.59 18.34 2.10
C LEU A 80 1.94 17.80 1.68
N ASP A 81 1.93 16.75 0.89
CA ASP A 81 3.10 16.03 0.42
C ASP A 81 3.15 16.10 -1.10
N VAL A 82 4.28 16.54 -1.64
CA VAL A 82 4.50 16.65 -3.09
C VAL A 82 5.84 16.03 -3.41
N GLY A 83 5.89 15.19 -4.43
CA GLY A 83 7.15 14.60 -4.85
C GLY A 83 7.14 14.12 -6.28
N ILE A 84 8.34 13.91 -6.80
CA ILE A 84 8.59 13.26 -8.08
C ILE A 84 9.64 12.18 -7.89
N THR A 85 9.61 11.14 -8.72
CA THR A 85 10.64 10.10 -8.76
C THR A 85 11.08 9.93 -10.20
N SER A 86 12.36 10.14 -10.48
CA SER A 86 12.95 9.81 -11.76
C SER A 86 13.80 8.55 -11.63
N GLY A 87 13.62 7.61 -12.56
CA GLY A 87 14.40 6.37 -12.66
C GLY A 87 15.07 6.23 -14.02
N THR A 88 16.34 5.84 -14.02
CA THR A 88 17.13 5.59 -15.24
C THR A 88 17.67 4.16 -15.25
N TYR A 89 17.27 3.40 -16.26
CA TYR A 89 17.71 2.04 -16.53
C TYR A 89 18.94 2.08 -17.44
N LEU A 90 20.09 1.61 -16.94
CA LEU A 90 21.36 1.68 -17.67
C LEU A 90 21.44 0.69 -18.85
N SER A 91 20.65 -0.38 -18.83
CA SER A 91 20.61 -1.41 -19.87
C SER A 91 19.31 -1.43 -20.67
N SER A 92 18.38 -0.51 -20.39
CA SER A 92 17.08 -0.45 -21.06
C SER A 92 16.47 0.96 -20.99
N SER A 93 16.96 1.89 -21.81
CA SER A 93 16.51 3.29 -21.76
C SER A 93 15.02 3.51 -22.01
N ASP A 94 14.37 2.57 -22.71
CA ASP A 94 12.93 2.61 -22.96
C ASP A 94 12.11 2.41 -21.67
N ASP A 95 12.72 1.89 -20.60
CA ASP A 95 12.10 1.71 -19.28
C ASP A 95 12.38 2.86 -18.31
N ASN A 96 13.06 3.92 -18.77
CA ASN A 96 13.24 5.13 -17.96
C ASN A 96 11.87 5.72 -17.61
N PHE A 97 11.72 6.23 -16.38
CA PHE A 97 10.44 6.74 -15.91
C PHE A 97 10.56 8.04 -15.13
N LEU A 98 9.43 8.75 -15.09
CA LEU A 98 9.21 9.91 -14.25
C LEU A 98 7.80 9.81 -13.66
N ASP A 99 7.77 9.52 -12.37
CA ASP A 99 6.54 9.40 -11.59
C ASP A 99 6.38 10.63 -10.69
N GLY A 100 5.18 10.86 -10.20
CA GLY A 100 4.88 11.97 -9.32
C GLY A 100 3.69 11.68 -8.42
N PHE A 101 3.62 12.40 -7.31
CA PHE A 101 2.50 12.34 -6.40
C PHE A 101 2.20 13.70 -5.75
N LEU A 102 0.93 13.86 -5.40
CA LEU A 102 0.39 14.94 -4.59
C LEU A 102 -0.56 14.30 -3.57
N SER A 103 -0.28 14.46 -2.28
CA SER A 103 -1.13 13.94 -1.21
C SER A 103 -1.47 15.03 -0.21
N PHE A 104 -2.73 15.14 0.18
CA PHE A 104 -3.19 16.01 1.25
C PHE A 104 -3.95 15.19 2.28
N ASN A 105 -3.51 15.25 3.53
CA ASN A 105 -4.09 14.54 4.66
C ASN A 105 -4.50 15.54 5.73
N SER A 106 -5.69 15.38 6.31
CA SER A 106 -6.21 16.27 7.33
C SER A 106 -6.95 15.50 8.40
N HIS A 107 -6.51 15.66 9.64
CA HIS A 107 -7.18 15.20 10.85
C HIS A 107 -7.72 16.40 11.63
N LEU A 108 -9.00 16.36 12.00
CA LEU A 108 -9.70 17.41 12.73
C LEU A 108 -10.49 16.83 13.90
N GLU A 109 -10.24 17.34 15.11
CA GLU A 109 -11.06 17.06 16.29
C GLU A 109 -11.71 18.35 16.83
N PRO A 110 -12.78 18.86 16.20
CA PRO A 110 -13.46 20.07 16.69
C PRO A 110 -14.06 19.91 18.10
N SER A 111 -14.26 18.67 18.56
CA SER A 111 -14.66 18.36 19.93
C SER A 111 -14.16 16.96 20.32
N SER A 112 -14.18 16.65 21.61
CA SER A 112 -13.82 15.30 22.09
C SER A 112 -14.72 14.18 21.55
N GLN A 113 -15.88 14.50 20.98
CA GLN A 113 -16.87 13.55 20.45
C GLN A 113 -16.85 13.43 18.92
N SER A 114 -16.10 14.28 18.22
CA SER A 114 -16.15 14.36 16.75
C SER A 114 -14.75 14.37 16.19
N ARG A 115 -14.43 13.38 15.37
CA ARG A 115 -13.19 13.27 14.60
C ARG A 115 -13.52 13.21 13.12
N PHE A 116 -12.81 13.99 12.32
CA PHE A 116 -12.88 13.96 10.87
C PHE A 116 -11.50 13.69 10.29
N ASP A 117 -11.45 12.78 9.34
CA ASP A 117 -10.25 12.43 8.61
C ASP A 117 -10.52 12.64 7.11
N PHE A 118 -9.62 13.32 6.41
CA PHE A 118 -9.71 13.56 4.97
C PHE A 118 -8.39 13.19 4.30
N ALA A 119 -8.46 12.48 3.18
CA ALA A 119 -7.33 12.17 2.32
C ALA A 119 -7.66 12.52 0.87
N LEU A 120 -6.73 13.20 0.21
CA LEU A 120 -6.77 13.49 -1.22
C LEU A 120 -5.43 13.09 -1.82
N ASP A 121 -5.44 12.15 -2.75
CA ASP A 121 -4.23 11.67 -3.40
C ASP A 121 -4.38 11.79 -4.92
N ALA A 122 -3.31 12.18 -5.60
CA ALA A 122 -3.18 12.12 -7.04
C ALA A 122 -1.79 11.60 -7.39
N ASN A 123 -1.73 10.49 -8.13
CA ASN A 123 -0.48 9.83 -8.50
C ASN A 123 -0.36 9.74 -10.03
N TRP A 124 0.86 9.88 -10.52
CA TRP A 124 1.27 9.55 -11.89
C TRP A 124 2.35 8.49 -11.79
N VAL A 125 2.05 7.31 -12.33
CA VAL A 125 2.80 6.09 -12.05
C VAL A 125 3.18 5.39 -13.34
N THR A 126 4.40 4.85 -13.36
CA THR A 126 4.87 3.96 -14.41
C THR A 126 4.76 2.51 -13.95
N GLU A 127 4.01 1.71 -14.70
CA GLU A 127 3.87 0.27 -14.51
C GLU A 127 4.98 -0.45 -15.32
N PRO A 128 5.97 -1.10 -14.67
CA PRO A 128 7.05 -1.77 -15.37
C PRO A 128 6.55 -2.84 -16.33
N ARG A 129 7.24 -3.01 -17.47
CA ARG A 129 6.94 -4.08 -18.41
C ARG A 129 7.06 -5.45 -17.74
N GLY A 130 6.16 -6.36 -18.08
CA GLY A 130 6.10 -7.69 -17.45
C GLY A 130 5.34 -7.71 -16.13
N THR A 131 4.72 -6.59 -15.73
CA THR A 131 3.86 -6.49 -14.54
C THR A 131 2.48 -5.96 -14.93
N GLY A 132 1.55 -5.98 -13.97
CA GLY A 132 0.19 -5.45 -14.15
C GLY A 132 -0.50 -6.09 -15.35
N ILE A 133 -0.91 -5.29 -16.33
CA ILE A 133 -1.63 -5.82 -17.51
C ILE A 133 -0.69 -6.37 -18.58
N THR A 134 0.62 -6.20 -18.43
CA THR A 134 1.67 -6.73 -19.31
C THR A 134 2.40 -7.94 -18.72
N GLU A 135 1.87 -8.54 -17.65
CA GLU A 135 2.40 -9.76 -17.06
C GLU A 135 2.65 -10.85 -18.12
N GLY A 136 3.86 -11.44 -18.11
CA GLY A 136 4.30 -12.43 -19.09
C GLY A 136 4.54 -11.89 -20.51
N LEU A 137 4.30 -10.59 -20.74
CA LEU A 137 4.36 -9.94 -22.05
C LEU A 137 5.39 -8.78 -22.09
N GLY A 138 6.37 -8.76 -21.18
CA GLY A 138 7.30 -7.65 -21.04
C GLY A 138 8.04 -7.26 -22.34
N ASP A 139 8.46 -8.24 -23.14
CA ASP A 139 9.11 -7.98 -24.45
C ASP A 139 8.14 -7.58 -25.57
N ASN A 140 6.85 -7.79 -25.38
CA ASN A 140 5.83 -7.53 -26.39
C ASN A 140 5.36 -6.06 -26.38
N VAL A 141 5.80 -5.28 -25.39
CA VAL A 141 5.50 -3.86 -25.27
C VAL A 141 6.79 -3.06 -25.41
N THR A 142 6.74 -1.96 -26.16
CA THR A 142 7.93 -1.17 -26.52
C THR A 142 8.44 -0.27 -25.42
N GLU A 143 7.57 0.14 -24.50
CA GLU A 143 7.86 1.01 -23.34
C GLU A 143 6.89 0.64 -22.19
N PRO A 144 7.21 0.99 -20.93
CA PRO A 144 6.31 0.81 -19.80
C PRO A 144 4.93 1.45 -19.99
N LEU A 145 3.96 0.92 -19.27
CA LEU A 145 2.64 1.54 -19.21
C LEU A 145 2.69 2.68 -18.20
N THR A 146 1.86 3.69 -18.43
CA THR A 146 1.71 4.81 -17.51
C THR A 146 0.24 4.96 -17.17
N TYR A 147 -0.06 5.31 -15.92
CA TYR A 147 -1.41 5.63 -15.49
C TYR A 147 -1.41 6.77 -14.48
N ALA A 148 -2.57 7.41 -14.34
CA ALA A 148 -2.85 8.31 -13.24
C ALA A 148 -3.96 7.71 -12.38
N ASP A 149 -3.84 7.84 -11.07
CA ASP A 149 -4.94 7.55 -10.15
C ASP A 149 -5.18 8.70 -9.17
N GLN A 150 -6.41 8.77 -8.68
CA GLN A 150 -6.82 9.76 -7.70
C GLN A 150 -7.69 9.12 -6.64
N THR A 151 -7.46 9.50 -5.39
CA THR A 151 -8.27 9.08 -4.25
C THR A 151 -8.85 10.30 -3.55
N PHE A 152 -10.13 10.23 -3.22
CA PHE A 152 -10.72 11.04 -2.17
C PHE A 152 -11.24 10.10 -1.07
N ALA A 153 -10.81 10.29 0.16
CA ALA A 153 -11.33 9.56 1.31
C ALA A 153 -11.78 10.55 2.38
N ALA A 154 -12.92 10.28 3.01
CA ALA A 154 -13.41 11.04 4.15
C ALA A 154 -14.00 10.11 5.20
N GLY A 155 -13.58 10.31 6.45
CA GLY A 155 -14.05 9.61 7.63
C GLY A 155 -14.70 10.57 8.62
N TYR A 156 -15.76 10.12 9.28
CA TYR A 156 -16.33 10.80 10.44
C TYR A 156 -16.57 9.79 11.56
N GLU A 157 -15.97 10.04 12.73
CA GLU A 157 -16.22 9.26 13.94
C GLU A 157 -16.96 10.11 14.98
N TYR A 158 -18.05 9.55 15.51
CA TYR A 158 -18.85 10.11 16.58
C TYR A 158 -18.72 9.28 17.87
N GLY A 159 -18.54 9.99 18.98
CA GLY A 159 -18.39 9.44 20.32
C GLY A 159 -17.03 9.78 20.92
N ALA A 160 -16.97 10.03 22.23
CA ALA A 160 -15.69 10.32 22.87
C ALA A 160 -14.87 9.03 23.07
N LEU A 161 -13.55 9.14 23.09
CA LEU A 161 -12.69 7.98 23.37
C LEU A 161 -12.92 7.40 24.77
N SER A 162 -13.45 8.21 25.68
CA SER A 162 -13.86 7.79 27.02
C SER A 162 -15.25 7.14 27.06
N THR A 163 -16.02 7.13 25.97
CA THR A 163 -17.35 6.51 25.96
C THR A 163 -17.28 5.04 25.56
N PRO A 164 -18.16 4.18 26.11
CA PRO A 164 -18.16 2.75 25.80
C PRO A 164 -18.45 2.42 24.32
N ALA A 165 -19.09 3.32 23.57
CA ALA A 165 -19.48 3.07 22.19
C ALA A 165 -19.14 4.25 21.29
N ARG A 166 -18.68 3.97 20.08
CA ARG A 166 -18.37 4.95 19.04
C ARG A 166 -18.85 4.41 17.69
N ILE A 167 -19.16 5.29 16.76
CA ILE A 167 -19.55 4.93 15.41
C ILE A 167 -18.74 5.75 14.41
N ALA A 168 -18.23 5.10 13.38
CA ALA A 168 -17.51 5.73 12.29
C ALA A 168 -18.22 5.48 10.96
N PHE A 169 -18.15 6.45 10.06
CA PHE A 169 -18.59 6.37 8.68
C PHE A 169 -17.41 6.70 7.76
N GLU A 170 -17.28 5.97 6.68
CA GLU A 170 -16.24 6.16 5.67
C GLU A 170 -16.88 6.31 4.29
N VAL A 171 -16.36 7.23 3.49
CA VAL A 171 -16.55 7.26 2.04
C VAL A 171 -15.18 7.32 1.38
N LYS A 172 -15.00 6.54 0.32
CA LYS A 172 -13.82 6.61 -0.54
C LYS A 172 -14.26 6.60 -2.00
N TYR A 173 -13.71 7.51 -2.78
CA TYR A 173 -13.77 7.49 -4.24
C TYR A 173 -12.36 7.25 -4.76
N TYR A 174 -12.21 6.29 -5.67
CA TYR A 174 -10.96 5.98 -6.36
C TYR A 174 -11.21 6.02 -7.85
N ASN A 175 -10.27 6.55 -8.64
CA ASN A 175 -10.26 6.34 -10.08
C ASN A 175 -8.84 6.04 -10.56
N LYS A 176 -8.72 5.18 -11.56
CA LYS A 176 -7.47 4.87 -12.24
C LYS A 176 -7.71 4.91 -13.75
N GLY A 177 -6.85 5.63 -14.47
CA GLY A 177 -6.85 5.68 -15.93
C GLY A 177 -5.45 5.59 -16.52
N TYR A 178 -5.23 4.68 -17.46
CA TYR A 178 -3.98 4.57 -18.19
C TYR A 178 -3.80 5.74 -19.17
N THR A 179 -2.58 6.26 -19.28
CA THR A 179 -2.24 7.45 -20.06
C THR A 179 -1.55 7.15 -21.39
N ASN A 180 -1.12 5.89 -21.63
CA ASN A 180 -0.61 5.42 -22.91
C ASN A 180 -1.25 4.08 -23.33
N PHE A 181 -1.00 3.66 -24.58
CA PHE A 181 -1.52 2.42 -25.17
C PHE A 181 -3.05 2.23 -25.07
N SER A 182 -3.82 3.31 -25.21
CA SER A 182 -5.27 3.34 -24.99
C SER A 182 -6.04 2.25 -25.74
N ASP A 183 -5.61 1.85 -26.94
CA ASP A 183 -6.20 0.76 -27.72
C ASP A 183 -6.31 -0.57 -26.94
N THR A 184 -5.45 -0.78 -25.93
CA THR A 184 -5.45 -1.95 -25.06
C THR A 184 -5.78 -1.60 -23.60
N THR A 185 -5.28 -0.48 -23.10
CA THR A 185 -5.35 -0.12 -21.66
C THR A 185 -6.70 0.42 -21.23
N GLN A 186 -7.47 1.06 -22.12
CA GLN A 186 -8.75 1.71 -21.79
C GLN A 186 -9.82 0.77 -21.18
N TYR A 187 -9.66 -0.54 -21.36
CA TYR A 187 -10.54 -1.57 -20.78
C TYR A 187 -10.13 -1.98 -19.36
N ARG A 188 -9.19 -1.25 -18.76
CA ARG A 188 -8.67 -1.42 -17.40
C ARG A 188 -8.74 -0.11 -16.60
N ASP A 189 -9.30 0.93 -17.21
CA ASP A 189 -9.67 2.17 -16.54
C ASP A 189 -10.96 1.94 -15.77
N PHE A 190 -11.00 2.37 -14.51
CA PHE A 190 -12.15 2.19 -13.64
C PHE A 190 -12.23 3.26 -12.56
N ASP A 191 -13.43 3.47 -12.05
CA ASP A 191 -13.69 4.18 -10.81
C ASP A 191 -14.36 3.26 -9.77
N SER A 192 -14.20 3.61 -8.51
CA SER A 192 -14.88 2.93 -7.42
C SER A 192 -15.37 3.87 -6.35
N VAL A 193 -16.54 3.55 -5.79
CA VAL A 193 -17.15 4.26 -4.67
C VAL A 193 -17.37 3.27 -3.52
N LYS A 194 -16.61 3.46 -2.46
CA LYS A 194 -16.74 2.70 -1.22
C LYS A 194 -17.49 3.49 -0.16
N LEU A 195 -18.44 2.84 0.49
CA LEU A 195 -19.16 3.32 1.67
C LEU A 195 -18.95 2.33 2.81
N GLY A 196 -18.57 2.82 3.98
CA GLY A 196 -18.27 2.02 5.16
C GLY A 196 -18.94 2.54 6.42
N SER A 197 -19.22 1.63 7.35
CA SER A 197 -19.65 1.97 8.71
C SER A 197 -19.04 1.00 9.70
N THR A 198 -18.50 1.54 10.79
CA THR A 198 -17.88 0.74 11.85
C THR A 198 -18.45 1.12 13.21
N PHE A 199 -18.96 0.14 13.93
CA PHE A 199 -19.39 0.30 15.32
C PHE A 199 -18.31 -0.26 16.24
N TYR A 200 -17.84 0.58 17.16
CA TYR A 200 -16.83 0.23 18.17
C TYR A 200 -17.48 0.13 19.54
N TYR A 201 -17.07 -0.88 20.31
CA TYR A 201 -17.36 -1.00 21.73
C TYR A 201 -16.07 -1.14 22.54
N ASN A 202 -15.80 -0.15 23.39
CA ASN A 202 -14.63 -0.10 24.23
C ASN A 202 -14.80 -1.02 25.45
N THR A 203 -13.95 -2.03 25.55
CA THR A 203 -13.98 -3.01 26.66
C THR A 203 -13.35 -2.48 27.95
N HIS A 204 -12.84 -1.25 27.94
CA HIS A 204 -12.09 -0.60 29.02
C HIS A 204 -10.79 -1.30 29.42
N ALA A 205 -10.33 -2.27 28.61
CA ALA A 205 -9.08 -3.00 28.77
C ALA A 205 -8.07 -2.66 27.66
N ALA A 206 -8.00 -1.37 27.28
CA ALA A 206 -7.21 -0.89 26.12
C ALA A 206 -7.49 -1.67 24.82
N THR A 207 -8.74 -2.15 24.70
CA THR A 207 -9.20 -2.99 23.60
C THR A 207 -10.58 -2.53 23.16
N ASP A 208 -10.75 -2.31 21.87
CA ASP A 208 -12.05 -2.10 21.23
C ASP A 208 -12.44 -3.39 20.50
N VAL A 209 -13.67 -3.85 20.69
CA VAL A 209 -14.28 -4.81 19.78
C VAL A 209 -15.12 -4.02 18.77
N PHE A 210 -15.17 -4.47 17.52
CA PHE A 210 -15.89 -3.73 16.50
C PHE A 210 -16.56 -4.63 15.47
N VAL A 211 -17.56 -4.07 14.79
CA VAL A 211 -18.15 -4.63 13.59
C VAL A 211 -18.08 -3.57 12.51
N GLU A 212 -17.57 -3.96 11.35
CA GLU A 212 -17.42 -3.15 10.15
C GLU A 212 -18.28 -3.74 9.03
N VAL A 213 -19.00 -2.89 8.33
CA VAL A 213 -19.67 -3.23 7.07
C VAL A 213 -19.27 -2.23 6.01
N ASN A 214 -18.98 -2.71 4.81
CA ASN A 214 -18.69 -1.85 3.67
C ASN A 214 -19.24 -2.42 2.36
N GLN A 215 -19.49 -1.51 1.41
CA GLN A 215 -19.78 -1.80 0.00
C GLN A 215 -18.79 -0.99 -0.84
N ASP A 216 -18.22 -1.60 -1.87
CA ASP A 216 -17.38 -0.95 -2.89
C ASP A 216 -17.98 -1.27 -4.27
N ALA A 217 -18.52 -0.26 -4.93
CA ALA A 217 -19.03 -0.37 -6.29
C ALA A 217 -17.91 -0.01 -7.27
N ILE A 218 -17.56 -0.92 -8.18
CA ILE A 218 -16.45 -0.79 -9.13
C ILE A 218 -17.02 -0.77 -10.55
N GLU A 219 -16.76 0.31 -11.26
CA GLU A 219 -17.28 0.57 -12.61
C GLU A 219 -16.12 0.76 -13.59
N TYR A 220 -16.08 -0.04 -14.65
CA TYR A 220 -15.07 0.06 -15.70
C TYR A 220 -15.58 0.92 -16.85
N ASP A 221 -14.78 1.88 -17.29
CA ASP A 221 -15.17 2.88 -18.29
C ASP A 221 -15.57 2.25 -19.64
N ASN A 222 -14.84 1.21 -20.04
CA ASN A 222 -15.00 0.58 -21.35
C ASN A 222 -15.01 -0.95 -21.26
N THR A 223 -15.90 -1.56 -22.03
CA THR A 223 -15.91 -3.01 -22.28
C THR A 223 -15.44 -3.29 -23.70
N LYS A 224 -14.45 -4.17 -23.85
CA LYS A 224 -13.92 -4.55 -25.16
C LYS A 224 -14.97 -5.30 -25.99
N ALA A 225 -14.97 -5.07 -27.30
CA ALA A 225 -15.91 -5.73 -28.20
C ALA A 225 -15.80 -7.26 -28.09
N ASN A 226 -16.95 -7.93 -27.91
CA ASN A 226 -17.07 -9.37 -27.65
C ASN A 226 -16.55 -9.85 -26.29
N GLU A 227 -16.22 -8.95 -25.37
CA GLU A 227 -16.02 -9.26 -23.96
C GLU A 227 -17.22 -8.78 -23.14
N VAL A 228 -17.30 -9.19 -21.88
CA VAL A 228 -18.36 -8.78 -20.95
C VAL A 228 -17.84 -7.76 -19.95
N THR A 229 -18.74 -6.93 -19.43
CA THR A 229 -18.40 -5.94 -18.40
C THR A 229 -17.71 -6.60 -17.19
N ARG A 230 -16.84 -5.82 -16.57
CA ARG A 230 -16.08 -6.16 -15.36
C ARG A 230 -16.66 -5.50 -14.11
N ASN A 231 -17.74 -4.72 -14.27
CA ASN A 231 -18.42 -4.03 -13.20
C ASN A 231 -18.84 -4.99 -12.09
N SER A 232 -18.72 -4.54 -10.85
CA SER A 232 -19.07 -5.36 -9.70
C SER A 232 -19.37 -4.55 -8.45
N ASP A 233 -20.16 -5.15 -7.56
CA ASP A 233 -20.38 -4.70 -6.19
C ASP A 233 -19.67 -5.66 -5.22
N ASP A 234 -18.74 -5.16 -4.40
CA ASP A 234 -18.08 -5.91 -3.33
C ASP A 234 -18.64 -5.50 -1.96
N TYR A 235 -19.21 -6.45 -1.23
CA TYR A 235 -19.77 -6.28 0.11
C TYR A 235 -18.93 -7.04 1.14
N ARG A 236 -18.58 -6.38 2.24
CA ARG A 236 -17.88 -7.02 3.36
C ARG A 236 -18.59 -6.74 4.67
N ALA A 237 -18.67 -7.77 5.52
CA ALA A 237 -19.11 -7.67 6.90
C ALA A 237 -18.09 -8.39 7.79
N LEU A 238 -17.37 -7.64 8.61
CA LEU A 238 -16.25 -8.11 9.42
C LEU A 238 -16.49 -7.79 10.89
N ALA A 239 -16.13 -8.70 11.78
CA ALA A 239 -16.06 -8.44 13.21
C ALA A 239 -14.61 -8.58 13.65
N GLY A 240 -14.16 -7.70 14.54
CA GLY A 240 -12.77 -7.64 14.92
C GLY A 240 -12.51 -7.09 16.31
N ILE A 241 -11.23 -7.15 16.65
CA ILE A 241 -10.66 -6.59 17.86
C ILE A 241 -9.51 -5.66 17.47
N LYS A 242 -9.42 -4.53 18.15
CA LYS A 242 -8.30 -3.59 18.09
C LYS A 242 -7.77 -3.47 19.50
N TRP A 243 -6.46 -3.65 19.69
CA TRP A 243 -5.86 -3.53 21.00
C TRP A 243 -4.61 -2.66 20.96
N GLU A 244 -4.46 -1.92 22.05
CA GLU A 244 -3.21 -1.33 22.52
C GLU A 244 -2.92 -1.92 23.90
N ALA A 245 -2.96 -3.25 23.96
CA ALA A 245 -3.00 -4.01 25.22
C ALA A 245 -1.84 -3.65 26.16
N THR A 246 -0.64 -3.41 25.61
CA THR A 246 0.55 -2.98 26.38
C THR A 246 1.49 -2.17 25.50
N ALA A 247 2.53 -1.57 26.10
CA ALA A 247 3.67 -1.03 25.35
C ALA A 247 4.45 -2.08 24.53
N LEU A 248 4.11 -3.38 24.66
CA LEU A 248 4.78 -4.48 23.96
C LEU A 248 3.96 -4.99 22.78
N THR A 249 2.64 -4.80 22.74
CA THR A 249 1.80 -5.37 21.67
C THR A 249 0.64 -4.45 21.33
N SER A 250 0.52 -4.13 20.04
CA SER A 250 -0.64 -3.47 19.46
C SER A 250 -1.04 -4.18 18.18
N GLY A 251 -2.28 -4.01 17.77
CA GLY A 251 -2.74 -4.61 16.53
C GLY A 251 -4.23 -4.57 16.32
N THR A 252 -4.62 -5.11 15.19
CA THR A 252 -6.01 -5.35 14.80
C THR A 252 -6.13 -6.75 14.23
N ALA A 253 -7.25 -7.40 14.48
CA ALA A 253 -7.61 -8.66 13.84
C ALA A 253 -9.11 -8.66 13.60
N LYS A 254 -9.52 -8.84 12.35
CA LYS A 254 -10.92 -8.89 11.92
C LYS A 254 -11.13 -10.05 10.96
N LEU A 255 -12.30 -10.68 11.07
CA LEU A 255 -12.73 -11.76 10.20
C LEU A 255 -14.22 -11.63 9.90
N GLY A 256 -14.64 -12.19 8.77
CA GLY A 256 -16.04 -12.22 8.40
C GLY A 256 -16.24 -12.68 6.98
N TYR A 257 -17.22 -12.09 6.31
CA TYR A 257 -17.65 -12.57 5.01
C TYR A 257 -17.54 -11.49 3.95
N GLN A 258 -17.10 -11.88 2.77
CA GLN A 258 -17.08 -11.06 1.58
C GLN A 258 -18.00 -11.66 0.52
N LYS A 259 -18.72 -10.81 -0.19
CA LYS A 259 -19.52 -11.15 -1.35
C LYS A 259 -19.23 -10.15 -2.47
N LYS A 260 -18.69 -10.63 -3.59
CA LYS A 260 -18.46 -9.84 -4.79
C LYS A 260 -19.36 -10.32 -5.90
N ASP A 261 -20.29 -9.48 -6.32
CA ASP A 261 -21.26 -9.77 -7.38
C ASP A 261 -20.86 -9.02 -8.66
N PHE A 262 -20.66 -9.73 -9.76
CA PHE A 262 -20.44 -9.11 -11.07
C PHE A 262 -21.76 -8.80 -11.76
N GLU A 263 -21.81 -7.68 -12.48
CA GLU A 263 -22.99 -7.31 -13.28
C GLU A 263 -23.25 -8.32 -14.41
N SER A 264 -22.17 -8.82 -15.02
CA SER A 264 -22.25 -9.86 -16.05
C SER A 264 -22.41 -11.24 -15.43
N ALA A 265 -23.52 -11.91 -15.74
CA ALA A 265 -23.77 -13.31 -15.36
C ALA A 265 -22.77 -14.33 -15.97
N SER A 266 -21.94 -13.90 -16.93
CA SER A 266 -20.87 -14.74 -17.50
C SER A 266 -19.60 -14.75 -16.65
N ARG A 267 -19.50 -13.87 -15.64
CA ARG A 267 -18.42 -13.87 -14.64
C ARG A 267 -18.91 -14.56 -13.37
N ALA A 268 -18.07 -15.40 -12.77
CA ALA A 268 -18.38 -16.03 -11.50
C ALA A 268 -18.33 -15.02 -10.35
N ASN A 269 -19.38 -14.97 -9.55
CA ASN A 269 -19.40 -14.21 -8.30
C ASN A 269 -18.54 -14.89 -7.22
N PHE A 270 -18.02 -14.12 -6.28
CA PHE A 270 -17.34 -14.62 -5.09
C PHE A 270 -18.24 -14.52 -3.86
N SER A 271 -18.17 -15.53 -2.99
CA SER A 271 -18.80 -15.51 -1.68
C SER A 271 -17.98 -16.39 -0.73
N GLY A 272 -17.31 -15.77 0.24
CA GLY A 272 -16.32 -16.50 1.03
C GLY A 272 -15.86 -15.79 2.30
N LEU A 273 -15.01 -16.51 3.05
CA LEU A 273 -14.34 -15.99 4.22
C LEU A 273 -13.35 -14.88 3.82
N SER A 274 -13.36 -13.77 4.55
CA SER A 274 -12.38 -12.70 4.45
C SER A 274 -11.83 -12.36 5.83
N TRP A 275 -10.55 -12.05 5.91
CA TRP A 275 -9.90 -11.61 7.15
C TRP A 275 -8.81 -10.60 6.87
N GLU A 276 -8.43 -9.89 7.93
CA GLU A 276 -7.29 -8.99 7.96
C GLU A 276 -6.78 -8.96 9.41
N ALA A 277 -5.49 -9.16 9.61
CA ALA A 277 -4.86 -9.02 10.90
C ALA A 277 -3.48 -8.38 10.75
N GLY A 278 -3.19 -7.38 11.56
CA GLY A 278 -1.89 -6.71 11.65
C GLY A 278 -1.49 -6.61 13.12
N VAL A 279 -0.35 -7.19 13.47
CA VAL A 279 0.15 -7.29 14.85
C VAL A 279 1.56 -6.75 14.93
N ILE A 280 1.76 -5.76 15.79
CA ILE A 280 3.06 -5.23 16.14
C ILE A 280 3.42 -5.75 17.53
N TRP A 281 4.51 -6.50 17.61
CA TRP A 281 5.11 -6.98 18.84
C TRP A 281 6.48 -6.33 19.04
N GLN A 282 6.63 -5.60 20.15
CA GLN A 282 7.85 -4.93 20.57
C GLN A 282 8.39 -5.61 21.83
N PRO A 283 9.05 -6.79 21.73
CA PRO A 283 9.58 -7.50 22.89
C PRO A 283 10.65 -6.70 23.65
N LEU A 284 11.34 -5.81 22.94
CA LEU A 284 12.39 -4.93 23.45
C LEU A 284 12.17 -3.53 22.89
N SER A 285 12.67 -2.48 23.55
CA SER A 285 12.53 -1.09 23.09
C SER A 285 13.25 -0.79 21.75
N TYR A 286 14.06 -1.73 21.28
CA TYR A 286 14.85 -1.66 20.06
C TYR A 286 14.59 -2.84 19.11
N THR A 287 13.52 -3.61 19.34
CA THR A 287 13.12 -4.72 18.46
C THR A 287 11.63 -4.66 18.19
N ILE A 288 11.27 -4.70 16.91
CA ILE A 288 9.89 -4.68 16.44
C ILE A 288 9.69 -5.88 15.53
N ILE A 289 8.63 -6.64 15.77
CA ILE A 289 8.16 -7.72 14.91
C ILE A 289 6.77 -7.31 14.45
N ALA A 290 6.60 -7.09 13.16
CA ALA A 290 5.31 -6.83 12.53
C ALA A 290 4.87 -8.08 11.75
N PHE A 291 3.67 -8.55 12.03
CA PHE A 291 3.03 -9.65 11.32
C PHE A 291 1.72 -9.16 10.73
N ASP A 292 1.57 -9.31 9.42
CA ASP A 292 0.37 -8.90 8.69
C ASP A 292 -0.15 -10.06 7.85
N THR A 293 -1.46 -10.27 7.85
CA THR A 293 -2.12 -11.27 7.01
C THR A 293 -3.49 -10.79 6.57
N SER A 294 -3.88 -11.12 5.35
CA SER A 294 -5.19 -10.81 4.81
C SER A 294 -5.67 -11.90 3.88
N ARG A 295 -6.99 -11.95 3.68
CA ARG A 295 -7.62 -12.67 2.58
C ARG A 295 -8.83 -11.92 2.06
N ALA A 296 -8.88 -11.73 0.75
CA ALA A 296 -10.03 -11.16 0.07
C ALA A 296 -10.03 -11.55 -1.42
N ALA A 297 -11.21 -11.54 -2.03
CA ALA A 297 -11.35 -11.53 -3.47
C ALA A 297 -11.11 -10.11 -4.03
N ARG A 298 -10.39 -10.02 -5.14
CA ARG A 298 -10.14 -8.78 -5.90
C ARG A 298 -10.19 -9.02 -7.40
N ASP A 299 -10.20 -7.95 -8.18
CA ASP A 299 -10.17 -8.06 -9.64
C ASP A 299 -8.75 -8.42 -10.14
N PRO A 300 -8.63 -9.30 -11.15
CA PRO A 300 -7.35 -9.63 -11.77
C PRO A 300 -6.91 -8.55 -12.74
N ASN A 301 -5.60 -8.36 -12.91
CA ASN A 301 -5.07 -7.44 -13.91
C ASN A 301 -5.33 -7.92 -15.35
N VAL A 302 -5.04 -9.20 -15.62
CA VAL A 302 -5.03 -9.76 -16.98
C VAL A 302 -6.26 -10.62 -17.25
N GLU A 303 -6.35 -11.79 -16.61
CA GLU A 303 -7.32 -12.84 -16.89
C GLU A 303 -8.06 -13.32 -15.64
N GLY A 304 -9.20 -13.98 -15.85
CA GLY A 304 -10.06 -14.47 -14.79
C GLY A 304 -11.20 -13.53 -14.43
N ASP A 305 -12.08 -14.04 -13.58
CA ASP A 305 -13.23 -13.32 -13.04
C ASP A 305 -12.81 -12.52 -11.82
N TYR A 306 -12.30 -13.20 -10.80
CA TYR A 306 -11.70 -12.64 -9.59
C TYR A 306 -10.47 -13.47 -9.18
N ILE A 307 -9.62 -12.89 -8.34
CA ILE A 307 -8.54 -13.57 -7.63
C ILE A 307 -8.93 -13.62 -6.16
N ASN A 308 -8.99 -14.80 -5.56
CA ASN A 308 -9.12 -14.95 -4.12
C ASN A 308 -7.72 -15.05 -3.52
N GLU A 309 -7.21 -13.91 -3.07
CA GLU A 309 -5.84 -13.69 -2.64
C GLU A 309 -5.71 -13.88 -1.14
N SER A 310 -4.66 -14.58 -0.70
CA SER A 310 -4.23 -14.64 0.69
C SER A 310 -2.80 -14.14 0.81
N GLN A 311 -2.57 -13.20 1.71
CA GLN A 311 -1.26 -12.63 1.96
C GLN A 311 -0.81 -12.88 3.40
N TYR A 312 0.49 -13.12 3.57
CA TYR A 312 1.14 -13.27 4.85
C TYR A 312 2.48 -12.55 4.79
N SER A 313 2.79 -11.72 5.78
CA SER A 313 4.09 -11.08 5.88
C SER A 313 4.58 -11.04 7.33
N LEU A 314 5.89 -11.17 7.49
CA LEU A 314 6.58 -11.07 8.77
C LEU A 314 7.80 -10.19 8.58
N ASN A 315 7.88 -9.10 9.34
CA ASN A 315 8.99 -8.17 9.35
C ASN A 315 9.61 -8.10 10.75
N TRP A 316 10.92 -8.28 10.84
CA TRP A 316 11.70 -8.10 12.05
C TRP A 316 12.66 -6.93 11.86
N THR A 317 12.53 -5.90 12.69
CA THR A 317 13.43 -4.75 12.73
C THR A 317 14.15 -4.71 14.08
N HIS A 318 15.47 -4.51 14.04
CA HIS A 318 16.29 -4.42 15.23
C HIS A 318 17.25 -3.23 15.16
N ASN A 319 17.18 -2.36 16.16
CA ASN A 319 18.08 -1.22 16.34
C ASN A 319 19.25 -1.66 17.22
N TRP A 320 20.40 -1.93 16.61
CA TRP A 320 21.61 -2.33 17.34
C TRP A 320 22.15 -1.18 18.19
N ASN A 321 21.97 0.04 17.71
CA ASN A 321 22.26 1.30 18.40
C ASN A 321 21.52 2.45 17.70
N GLU A 322 21.79 3.69 18.11
CA GLU A 322 21.17 4.90 17.54
C GLU A 322 21.46 5.14 16.06
N LYS A 323 22.46 4.47 15.47
CA LYS A 323 22.88 4.67 14.08
C LYS A 323 22.68 3.47 13.19
N ILE A 324 22.63 2.25 13.73
CA ILE A 324 22.59 1.03 12.93
C ILE A 324 21.32 0.25 13.27
N SER A 325 20.54 -0.03 12.24
CA SER A 325 19.42 -0.96 12.32
C SER A 325 19.49 -2.01 11.21
N SER A 326 18.83 -3.15 11.44
CA SER A 326 18.64 -4.17 10.42
C SER A 326 17.17 -4.52 10.33
N THR A 327 16.71 -4.81 9.13
CA THR A 327 15.37 -5.34 8.88
C THR A 327 15.47 -6.63 8.08
N LEU A 328 14.75 -7.66 8.50
CA LEU A 328 14.55 -8.90 7.77
C LEU A 328 13.06 -9.08 7.55
N GLY A 329 12.66 -9.37 6.32
CA GLY A 329 11.27 -9.55 5.94
C GLY A 329 11.06 -10.82 5.14
N THR A 330 9.86 -11.38 5.25
CA THR A 330 9.37 -12.41 4.34
C THR A 330 7.89 -12.15 4.07
N SER A 331 7.47 -12.34 2.82
CA SER A 331 6.07 -12.31 2.43
C SER A 331 5.75 -13.48 1.52
N PHE A 332 4.55 -14.02 1.69
CA PHE A 332 3.98 -15.07 0.85
C PHE A 332 2.59 -14.61 0.39
N THR A 333 2.33 -14.71 -0.91
CA THR A 333 1.04 -14.41 -1.53
C THR A 333 0.58 -15.63 -2.32
N ASP A 334 -0.63 -16.08 -2.04
CA ASP A 334 -1.32 -17.17 -2.74
C ASP A 334 -2.54 -16.59 -3.48
N GLU A 335 -2.58 -16.75 -4.79
CA GLU A 335 -3.59 -16.20 -5.68
C GLU A 335 -4.33 -17.33 -6.42
N ASP A 336 -5.58 -17.59 -6.02
CA ASP A 336 -6.46 -18.54 -6.69
C ASP A 336 -7.43 -17.82 -7.65
N TYR A 337 -7.28 -18.06 -8.95
CA TYR A 337 -8.04 -17.38 -9.99
C TYR A 337 -9.33 -18.14 -10.29
N SER A 338 -10.43 -17.40 -10.39
CA SER A 338 -11.72 -17.90 -10.86
C SER A 338 -11.95 -17.57 -12.34
N GLY A 339 -12.82 -18.32 -13.00
CA GLY A 339 -13.09 -18.20 -14.44
C GLY A 339 -11.99 -18.77 -15.36
N VAL A 340 -10.82 -19.07 -14.80
CA VAL A 340 -9.68 -19.73 -15.46
C VAL A 340 -9.06 -20.76 -14.51
N SER A 341 -8.33 -21.74 -15.04
CA SER A 341 -7.52 -22.64 -14.21
C SER A 341 -6.14 -22.01 -14.01
N ARG A 342 -6.00 -21.19 -12.96
CA ARG A 342 -4.72 -20.57 -12.60
C ARG A 342 -4.60 -20.40 -11.08
N THR A 343 -3.48 -20.82 -10.55
CA THR A 343 -2.99 -20.51 -9.20
C THR A 343 -1.57 -19.99 -9.32
N ASP A 344 -1.28 -18.91 -8.61
CA ASP A 344 0.05 -18.31 -8.50
C ASP A 344 0.46 -18.23 -7.03
N GLU A 345 1.72 -18.54 -6.77
CA GLU A 345 2.35 -18.44 -5.45
C GLU A 345 3.56 -17.52 -5.59
N THR A 346 3.65 -16.46 -4.79
CA THR A 346 4.80 -15.54 -4.81
C THR A 346 5.40 -15.44 -3.41
N THR A 347 6.68 -15.76 -3.29
CA THR A 347 7.45 -15.61 -2.05
C THR A 347 8.53 -14.55 -2.24
N THR A 348 8.62 -13.60 -1.31
CA THR A 348 9.69 -12.61 -1.26
C THR A 348 10.42 -12.70 0.08
N TYR A 349 11.75 -12.69 0.02
CA TYR A 349 12.62 -12.49 1.18
C TYR A 349 13.36 -11.17 1.04
N SER A 350 13.33 -10.35 2.08
CA SER A 350 14.01 -9.06 2.10
C SER A 350 14.98 -8.97 3.28
N ALA A 351 16.12 -8.33 3.05
CA ALA A 351 17.07 -8.01 4.10
C ALA A 351 17.68 -6.64 3.85
N SER A 352 17.75 -5.80 4.89
CA SER A 352 18.37 -4.50 4.81
C SER A 352 19.16 -4.14 6.08
N VAL A 353 20.19 -3.32 5.88
CA VAL A 353 20.95 -2.67 6.96
C VAL A 353 20.93 -1.18 6.72
N ASN A 354 20.46 -0.44 7.71
CA ASN A 354 20.39 1.01 7.69
C ASN A 354 21.49 1.61 8.57
N TYR A 355 22.09 2.70 8.11
CA TYR A 355 23.12 3.43 8.81
C TYR A 355 22.90 4.94 8.74
N SER A 356 22.72 5.57 9.90
CA SER A 356 22.68 7.03 10.05
C SER A 356 24.08 7.61 10.03
N LEU A 357 24.50 8.06 8.85
CA LEU A 357 25.79 8.69 8.61
C LEU A 357 25.91 10.00 9.39
N THR A 358 24.86 10.83 9.30
CA THR A 358 24.72 12.10 10.02
C THR A 358 23.26 12.29 10.42
N ARG A 359 22.95 13.37 11.15
CA ARG A 359 21.54 13.70 11.49
C ARG A 359 20.64 13.95 10.28
N TRP A 360 21.20 14.17 9.10
CA TRP A 360 20.51 14.58 7.87
C TRP A 360 20.80 13.64 6.68
N ILE A 361 21.54 12.54 6.91
CA ILE A 361 21.79 11.49 5.89
C ILE A 361 21.65 10.11 6.53
N ASP A 362 20.71 9.34 6.01
CA ASP A 362 20.64 7.89 6.19
C ASP A 362 21.09 7.17 4.92
N MET A 363 21.74 6.03 5.10
CA MET A 363 22.10 5.10 4.03
C MET A 363 21.49 3.73 4.34
N SER A 364 20.91 3.08 3.34
CA SER A 364 20.37 1.72 3.45
C SER A 364 20.99 0.85 2.37
N ALA A 365 21.48 -0.33 2.72
CA ALA A 365 21.83 -1.38 1.76
C ALA A 365 20.80 -2.51 1.90
N PHE A 366 20.28 -3.01 0.78
CA PHE A 366 19.20 -4.00 0.79
C PHE A 366 19.36 -5.06 -0.30
N ILE A 367 18.71 -6.19 -0.08
CA ILE A 367 18.50 -7.26 -1.06
C ILE A 367 17.07 -7.78 -0.93
N ASP A 368 16.42 -7.98 -2.07
CA ASP A 368 15.12 -8.63 -2.21
C ASP A 368 15.27 -9.83 -3.16
N VAL A 369 14.78 -10.99 -2.74
CA VAL A 369 14.76 -12.21 -3.54
C VAL A 369 13.31 -12.62 -3.68
N THR A 370 12.80 -12.67 -4.91
CA THR A 370 11.42 -13.03 -5.23
C THR A 370 11.41 -14.26 -6.13
N ASP A 371 10.58 -15.22 -5.74
CA ASP A 371 10.27 -16.44 -6.47
C ASP A 371 8.76 -16.43 -6.71
N LYS A 372 8.35 -16.55 -7.97
CA LYS A 372 6.94 -16.66 -8.38
C LYS A 372 6.76 -17.96 -9.15
N ASP A 373 5.96 -18.84 -8.56
CA ASP A 373 5.44 -20.04 -9.20
C ASP A 373 4.04 -19.78 -9.77
N SER A 374 3.72 -20.43 -10.89
CA SER A 374 2.38 -20.39 -11.48
C SER A 374 2.06 -21.64 -12.29
N THR A 375 0.79 -22.02 -12.25
CA THR A 375 0.21 -23.01 -13.18
C THR A 375 0.06 -22.50 -14.62
N ARG A 376 0.27 -21.20 -14.87
CA ARG A 376 0.30 -20.60 -16.21
C ARG A 376 1.76 -20.49 -16.67
N ASP A 377 2.07 -21.20 -17.75
CA ASP A 377 3.40 -21.12 -18.37
C ASP A 377 3.69 -19.68 -18.84
N GLY A 378 4.90 -19.20 -18.55
CA GLY A 378 5.41 -17.90 -19.03
C GLY A 378 5.30 -16.71 -18.08
N ILE A 379 4.68 -16.89 -16.90
CA ILE A 379 4.60 -15.84 -15.86
C ILE A 379 5.30 -16.23 -14.54
N LEU A 380 5.81 -17.46 -14.46
CA LEU A 380 6.74 -17.83 -13.38
C LEU A 380 8.06 -17.08 -13.58
N PHE A 381 8.72 -16.71 -12.49
CA PHE A 381 10.02 -16.05 -12.55
C PHE A 381 10.76 -16.10 -11.21
N ASP A 382 12.08 -16.02 -11.29
CA ASP A 382 12.95 -15.65 -10.20
C ASP A 382 13.47 -14.23 -10.43
N LYS A 383 13.65 -13.47 -9.35
CA LYS A 383 14.19 -12.11 -9.39
C LYS A 383 15.00 -11.81 -8.15
N ASN A 384 16.22 -11.31 -8.33
CA ASN A 384 17.05 -10.75 -7.29
C ASN A 384 17.27 -9.27 -7.53
N VAL A 385 16.95 -8.46 -6.52
CA VAL A 385 17.21 -7.02 -6.52
C VAL A 385 18.17 -6.72 -5.38
N ILE A 386 19.31 -6.10 -5.69
CA ILE A 386 20.26 -5.63 -4.67
C ILE A 386 20.52 -4.15 -4.88
N GLY A 387 20.59 -3.37 -3.81
CA GLY A 387 20.78 -1.94 -3.96
C GLY A 387 21.22 -1.20 -2.72
N MET A 388 21.42 0.10 -2.92
CA MET A 388 21.70 1.08 -1.89
C MET A 388 20.80 2.30 -2.08
N ASN A 389 20.23 2.78 -0.99
CA ASN A 389 19.45 4.00 -0.91
C ASN A 389 20.13 5.01 0.02
N PHE A 390 19.98 6.29 -0.31
CA PHE A 390 20.42 7.41 0.50
C PHE A 390 19.25 8.35 0.69
N THR A 391 18.90 8.62 1.93
CA THR A 391 17.85 9.58 2.29
C THR A 391 18.53 10.81 2.89
N VAL A 392 18.33 11.94 2.24
CA VAL A 392 18.79 13.24 2.71
C VAL A 392 17.58 14.03 3.13
N SER A 393 17.53 14.45 4.39
CA SER A 393 16.47 15.32 4.91
C SER A 393 17.10 16.45 5.70
N MET A 394 16.64 17.67 5.46
CA MET A 394 17.13 18.83 6.21
C MET A 394 16.45 19.00 7.56
#